data_AF-A0A5E4X572-F1
#
_entry.id   AF-A0A5E4X572-F1
#
_cell.length_a   1.000
_cell.length_b   1.000
_cell.length_c   1.000
_cell.angle_alpha   90.00
_cell.angle_beta   90.00
_cell.angle_gamma   90.00
#
_symmetry.space_group_name_H-M   'P 1'
#
loop_
_entity.id
_entity.type
_entity.pdbx_description
1 polymer ?
#
loop_
_entity_poly.entity_id
_entity_poly.type
_entity_poly.pdbx_seq_one_letter_code
_entity_poly.pdbx_strand_id
1 'polypeptide(L)' 'MLRLLIGLGVPYLGVVGLLPWAASVERYVLGVPFIYGWIFLWFVLTSVCLWLCWTLFDRHIVEDPA' A
#
# COMPACT_ATOMS: atom_id res chain seq x y z
N MET A 1 1.97 17.58 5.07
CA MET A 1 0.61 17.03 4.87
C MET A 1 0.39 16.39 3.48
N LEU A 2 0.71 17.07 2.36
CA LEU A 2 0.37 16.57 1.00
C LEU A 2 1.03 15.23 0.64
N ARG A 3 2.23 14.98 1.16
CA ARG A 3 3.00 13.74 0.98
C ARG A 3 2.31 12.51 1.59
N LEU A 4 1.71 12.67 2.76
CA LEU A 4 0.90 11.64 3.42
C LEU A 4 -0.38 11.34 2.63
N LEU A 5 -1.02 12.37 2.06
CA LEU A 5 -2.22 12.17 1.24
C LEU A 5 -1.92 11.35 -0.01
N ILE A 6 -0.76 11.54 -0.65
CA ILE A 6 -0.38 10.75 -1.83
C ILE A 6 0.11 9.36 -1.40
N GLY A 7 0.99 9.27 -0.39
CA GLY A 7 1.56 8.00 0.07
C GLY A 7 0.57 7.07 0.79
N LEU A 8 -0.51 7.61 1.38
CA LEU A 8 -1.55 6.83 2.06
C LEU A 8 -2.85 6.76 1.27
N GLY A 9 -3.19 7.83 0.52
CA GLY A 9 -4.39 7.85 -0.33
C GLY A 9 -4.30 6.89 -1.51
N VAL A 10 -3.12 6.75 -2.13
CA VAL A 10 -2.90 5.79 -3.22
C VAL A 10 -3.08 4.34 -2.78
N PRO A 11 -2.44 3.84 -1.70
CA PRO A 11 -2.68 2.48 -1.24
C PRO A 11 -4.12 2.30 -0.74
N TYR A 12 -4.71 3.29 -0.06
CA TYR A 12 -6.10 3.19 0.40
C TYR A 12 -7.09 3.04 -0.75
N LEU A 13 -6.99 3.89 -1.78
CA LEU A 13 -7.83 3.80 -2.98
C LEU A 13 -7.56 2.52 -3.76
N GLY A 14 -6.32 2.07 -3.80
CA GLY A 14 -5.95 0.79 -4.39
C GLY A 14 -6.63 -0.39 -3.68
N VAL A 15 -6.48 -0.50 -2.36
CA VAL A 15 -7.09 -1.58 -1.55
C VAL A 15 -8.60 -1.57 -1.75
N VAL A 16 -9.25 -0.43 -1.48
CA VAL A 16 -10.70 -0.31 -1.40
C VAL A 16 -11.34 -0.38 -2.78
N GLY A 17 -10.72 0.23 -3.79
CA GLY A 17 -11.22 0.22 -5.17
C GLY A 17 -11.14 -1.15 -5.82
N LEU A 18 -10.08 -1.93 -5.55
CA LEU A 18 -9.91 -3.28 -6.09
C LEU A 18 -10.51 -4.36 -5.18
N LEU A 19 -10.99 -4.01 -3.97
CA LEU A 19 -11.59 -4.94 -3.01
C LEU A 19 -12.80 -5.70 -3.59
N PRO A 20 -13.77 -5.07 -4.30
CA PRO A 20 -14.91 -5.78 -4.85
C PRO A 20 -14.50 -6.82 -5.89
N TRP A 21 -13.51 -6.48 -6.72
CA TRP A 21 -12.94 -7.40 -7.69
C TRP A 21 -12.22 -8.55 -7.00
N ALA A 22 -11.36 -8.28 -6.02
CA ALA A 22 -10.66 -9.32 -5.28
C ALA A 22 -11.62 -10.24 -4.52
N ALA A 23 -12.72 -9.71 -3.98
CA ALA A 23 -13.76 -10.46 -3.29
C ALA A 23 -14.61 -11.32 -4.25
N SER A 24 -14.73 -10.93 -5.52
CA SER A 24 -15.39 -11.74 -6.55
C SER A 24 -14.55 -12.92 -7.05
N VAL A 25 -13.25 -12.97 -6.72
CA VAL A 25 -12.35 -14.05 -7.14
C VAL A 25 -12.44 -15.22 -6.16
N GLU A 26 -13.21 -16.25 -6.51
CA GLU A 26 -13.34 -17.51 -5.75
C GLU A 26 -12.17 -18.48 -5.97
N ARG A 27 -10.95 -17.96 -6.15
CA ARG A 27 -9.76 -18.79 -6.34
C ARG A 27 -9.21 -19.19 -4.98
N TYR A 28 -8.91 -20.48 -4.82
CA TYR A 28 -8.17 -20.99 -3.68
C TYR A 28 -6.71 -21.18 -4.06
N VAL A 29 -5.80 -20.70 -3.21
CA VAL A 29 -4.36 -20.89 -3.32
C VAL A 29 -3.95 -21.78 -2.16
N LEU A 30 -3.45 -22.98 -2.45
CA LEU A 30 -3.04 -23.97 -1.43
C LEU A 30 -4.15 -24.29 -0.39
N GLY A 31 -5.42 -24.25 -0.81
CA GLY A 31 -6.57 -24.48 0.08
C GLY A 31 -7.04 -23.24 0.86
N VAL A 32 -6.39 -22.09 0.70
CA VAL A 32 -6.76 -20.82 1.34
C VAL A 32 -7.41 -19.89 0.32
N PRO A 33 -8.51 -19.17 0.66
CA PRO A 33 -9.09 -18.17 -0.23
C PRO A 33 -8.09 -17.08 -0.67
N PHE A 34 -8.08 -16.76 -1.95
CA PHE A 34 -7.20 -15.74 -2.55
C PHE A 34 -7.26 -14.38 -1.85
N ILE A 35 -8.43 -14.01 -1.33
CA ILE A 35 -8.66 -12.74 -0.62
C ILE A 35 -7.67 -12.53 0.54
N TYR A 36 -7.22 -13.59 1.21
CA TYR A 36 -6.24 -13.47 2.29
C TYR A 36 -4.86 -13.10 1.74
N GLY A 37 -4.42 -13.76 0.66
CA GLY A 37 -3.17 -13.41 -0.02
C GLY A 37 -3.18 -11.98 -0.57
N TRP A 38 -4.33 -11.55 -1.07
CA TRP A 38 -4.57 -10.17 -1.51
C TRP A 38 -4.39 -9.17 -0.36
N ILE A 39 -5.01 -9.40 0.81
CA ILE A 39 -4.86 -8.53 1.99
C ILE A 39 -3.39 -8.44 2.44
N PHE A 40 -2.68 -9.57 2.49
CA PHE A 40 -1.24 -9.58 2.82
C PHE A 40 -0.40 -8.80 1.80
N LEU A 41 -0.70 -8.92 0.51
CA LEU A 41 -0.04 -8.15 -0.53
C LEU A 41 -0.20 -6.63 -0.32
N TRP A 42 -1.40 -6.19 0.05
CA TRP A 42 -1.66 -4.78 0.36
C TRP A 42 -0.95 -4.28 1.61
N PHE A 43 -0.75 -5.14 2.61
CA PHE A 43 0.05 -4.80 3.77
C PHE A 43 1.50 -4.46 3.37
N VAL A 44 2.10 -5.31 2.54
CA VAL A 44 3.45 -5.07 2.00
C VAL A 44 3.47 -3.81 1.13
N LEU A 45 2.49 -3.65 0.24
CA LEU A 45 2.42 -2.48 -0.64
C LEU A 45 2.27 -1.17 0.14
N THR A 46 1.52 -1.17 1.24
CA THR A 46 1.38 -0.02 2.13
C THR A 46 2.71 0.32 2.79
N SER A 47 3.44 -0.68 3.29
CA SER A 47 4.79 -0.49 3.84
C SER A 47 5.75 0.09 2.80
N VAL A 48 5.72 -0.43 1.56
CA VAL A 48 6.52 0.10 0.44
C VAL A 48 6.10 1.52 0.07
N CYS A 49 4.81 1.85 0.06
CA CYS A 49 4.34 3.23 -0.19
C CYS A 49 4.85 4.20 0.87
N LEU A 50 4.81 3.82 2.15
CA LEU A 50 5.37 4.63 3.23
C LEU A 50 6.88 4.77 3.09
N TRP A 51 7.58 3.69 2.75
CA TRP A 51 9.01 3.70 2.50
C TRP A 51 9.37 4.62 1.34
N LEU A 52 8.72 4.48 0.18
CA LEU A 52 8.91 5.34 -0.99
C LEU A 52 8.60 6.81 -0.68
N CYS A 53 7.56 7.07 0.11
CA CYS A 53 7.26 8.41 0.57
C CYS A 53 8.43 8.96 1.41
N TRP A 54 8.99 8.16 2.31
CA TRP A 54 10.16 8.54 3.07
C TRP A 54 11.40 8.79 2.18
N THR A 55 11.70 7.90 1.23
CA THR A 55 12.89 8.02 0.36
C THR A 55 12.81 9.17 -0.64
N LEU A 56 11.65 9.40 -1.25
CA LEU A 56 11.49 10.42 -2.31
C LEU A 56 11.28 11.83 -1.75
N PHE A 57 10.61 11.92 -0.60
CA PHE A 57 10.19 13.21 -0.07
C PHE A 57 10.97 13.58 1.19
N ASP A 58 11.10 12.68 2.16
CA ASP A 58 11.64 12.98 3.48
C ASP A 58 13.18 12.99 3.54
N ARG A 59 13.84 12.30 2.60
CA ARG A 59 15.31 12.26 2.52
C ARG A 59 15.96 13.63 2.39
N HIS A 60 15.27 14.61 1.80
CA HIS A 60 15.77 15.99 1.64
C HIS A 60 15.62 16.89 2.87
N ILE A 61 14.91 16.47 3.93
CA ILE A 61 14.75 17.28 5.15
C ILE A 61 15.91 17.05 6.14
N VAL A 62 16.62 15.92 6.03
CA VAL A 62 17.71 15.55 6.94
C VAL A 62 19.05 16.22 6.58
N GLU A 63 19.20 16.72 5.34
CA GLU A 63 20.45 17.28 4.82
C GLU A 63 20.65 18.79 5.06
N ASP A 64 19.76 19.44 5.81
CA ASP A 64 19.92 20.85 6.24
C ASP A 64 20.22 20.90 7.76
N PRO A 65 21.48 20.67 8.18
CA PRO A 65 21.90 20.91 9.55
C PRO A 65 21.99 22.43 9.75
N ALA A 66 21.02 22.98 10.47
CA ALA A 66 21.10 24.33 11.03
C ALA A 66 22.25 24.45 12.05
#